data_AF-A0AB39R6D3-F1
#
_entry.id   AF-A0AB39R6D3-F1
#
_cell.length_a   1.000
_cell.length_b   1.000
_cell.length_c   1.000
_cell.angle_alpha   90.00
_cell.angle_beta   90.00
_cell.angle_gamma   90.00
#
_symmetry.space_group_name_H-M   'P 1'
#
loop_
_entity.id
_entity.type
_entity.pdbx_description
1 polymer ?
#
loop_
_entity_poly.entity_id
_entity_poly.type
_entity_poly.pdbx_seq_one_letter_code
_entity_poly.pdbx_strand_id
1 'polypeptide(L)'
;MTTTDRLDRWSLRIAAWAAPGETALAAQTTRAYAAGGTTRRNLFSSRGHAPGGMGGGTVSVLPAVLDGLAYAAEAIKSALASPELSNMLSAAGLLLGLRAQRSESSRHALEGSDPASPRHAVDGRDPVLPRHADGGDGADPDASGDAPGRTGQMHSPDPDPTTDDTRPSSAPTTEVMRAALQMSGRLRARGIEPSEADKLAARVTAQLLAHDDPAEVAAFLDALVAEEPPQPAVRGAQPRRTGLHRLAAAASGLLSRVGRPRTTGPRPSPGSDGTSHG
;
A
#
# COMPACT_ATOMS: atom_id res chain seq x y z
N MET A 1 -20.06 -6.19 10.98
CA MET A 1 -19.40 -6.68 9.75
C MET A 1 -18.46 -7.80 10.14
N THR A 2 -18.53 -8.96 9.48
CA THR A 2 -17.67 -10.10 9.87
C THR A 2 -16.23 -9.87 9.40
N THR A 3 -15.25 -10.55 10.02
CA THR A 3 -13.85 -10.53 9.58
C THR A 3 -13.72 -10.98 8.13
N THR A 4 -14.51 -11.96 7.71
CA THR A 4 -14.54 -12.49 6.35
C THR A 4 -15.04 -11.44 5.35
N ASP A 5 -16.15 -10.75 5.64
CA ASP A 5 -16.67 -9.68 4.78
C ASP A 5 -15.65 -8.56 4.59
N ARG A 6 -14.90 -8.24 5.66
CA ARG A 6 -13.83 -7.25 5.63
C ARG A 6 -12.70 -7.67 4.71
N LEU A 7 -12.19 -8.89 4.88
CA LEU A 7 -11.14 -9.44 4.03
C LEU A 7 -11.56 -9.47 2.56
N ASP A 8 -12.79 -9.90 2.27
CA ASP A 8 -13.30 -9.99 0.89
C ASP A 8 -13.40 -8.59 0.25
N ARG A 9 -13.97 -7.60 0.95
CA ARG A 9 -14.05 -6.21 0.44
C ARG A 9 -12.67 -5.61 0.17
N TRP A 10 -11.76 -5.71 1.14
CA TRP A 10 -10.41 -5.14 0.99
C TRP A 10 -9.58 -5.87 -0.05
N SER A 11 -9.75 -7.19 -0.19
CA SER A 11 -9.07 -7.96 -1.23
C SER A 11 -9.38 -7.45 -2.63
N LEU A 12 -10.66 -7.14 -2.91
CA LEU A 12 -11.09 -6.62 -4.21
C LEU A 12 -10.48 -5.25 -4.50
N ARG A 13 -10.43 -4.36 -3.49
CA ARG A 13 -9.81 -3.03 -3.61
C ARG A 13 -8.30 -3.13 -3.88
N ILE A 14 -7.58 -3.94 -3.10
CA ILE A 14 -6.14 -4.14 -3.25
C ILE A 14 -5.83 -4.76 -4.62
N ALA A 15 -6.60 -5.77 -5.05
CA ALA A 15 -6.45 -6.36 -6.37
C ALA A 15 -6.71 -5.34 -7.48
N ALA A 16 -7.75 -4.51 -7.37
CA ALA A 16 -8.02 -3.46 -8.36
C ALA A 16 -6.85 -2.46 -8.50
N TRP A 17 -6.09 -2.18 -7.43
CA TRP A 17 -4.95 -1.26 -7.46
C TRP A 17 -3.65 -1.89 -7.96
N ALA A 18 -3.40 -3.14 -7.56
CA ALA A 18 -2.11 -3.80 -7.70
C ALA A 18 -2.08 -4.90 -8.77
N ALA A 19 -3.19 -5.61 -8.95
CA ALA A 19 -3.29 -6.76 -9.85
C ALA A 19 -4.71 -6.86 -10.45
N PRO A 20 -5.12 -5.94 -11.35
CA PRO A 20 -6.49 -5.91 -11.88
C PRO A 20 -6.94 -7.23 -12.51
N GLY A 21 -6.01 -7.96 -13.14
CA GLY A 21 -6.25 -9.28 -13.71
C GLY A 21 -6.51 -10.40 -12.70
N GLU A 22 -6.26 -10.18 -11.40
CA GLU A 22 -6.45 -11.16 -10.32
C GLU A 22 -7.65 -10.84 -9.42
N THR A 23 -8.46 -9.84 -9.78
CA THR A 23 -9.64 -9.40 -9.00
C THR A 23 -10.65 -10.52 -8.76
N ALA A 24 -10.88 -11.40 -9.75
CA ALA A 24 -11.78 -12.55 -9.62
C ALA A 24 -11.33 -13.58 -8.55
N LEU A 25 -10.03 -13.64 -8.26
CA LEU A 25 -9.43 -14.56 -7.29
C LEU A 25 -9.13 -13.89 -5.95
N ALA A 26 -9.41 -12.59 -5.81
CA ALA A 26 -8.89 -11.78 -4.71
C ALA A 26 -9.40 -12.25 -3.35
N ALA A 27 -10.71 -12.41 -3.21
CA ALA A 27 -11.34 -12.86 -1.96
C ALA A 27 -10.80 -14.24 -1.52
N GLN A 28 -10.75 -15.20 -2.44
CA GLN A 28 -10.23 -16.54 -2.16
C GLN A 28 -8.75 -16.49 -1.76
N THR A 29 -7.93 -15.72 -2.48
CA THR A 29 -6.49 -15.59 -2.23
C THR A 29 -6.22 -14.93 -0.89
N THR A 30 -6.94 -13.86 -0.55
CA THR A 30 -6.80 -13.16 0.73
C THR A 30 -7.26 -14.03 1.89
N ARG A 31 -8.37 -14.77 1.76
CA ARG A 31 -8.79 -15.73 2.80
C ARG A 31 -7.77 -16.86 2.98
N ALA A 32 -7.24 -17.41 1.88
CA ALA A 32 -6.18 -18.42 1.91
C ALA A 32 -4.89 -17.88 2.58
N TYR A 33 -4.55 -16.62 2.35
CA TYR A 33 -3.43 -15.95 2.99
C TYR A 33 -3.69 -15.72 4.48
N ALA A 34 -4.84 -15.15 4.83
CA ALA A 34 -5.22 -14.82 6.20
C ALA A 34 -5.40 -16.07 7.07
N ALA A 35 -5.78 -17.22 6.51
CA ALA A 35 -5.82 -18.50 7.23
C ALA A 35 -4.44 -19.05 7.59
N GLY A 36 -3.35 -18.50 7.02
CA GLY A 36 -1.99 -18.90 7.35
C GLY A 36 -1.62 -20.34 6.95
N GLY A 37 -0.68 -20.92 7.69
CA GLY A 37 -0.34 -22.35 7.61
C GLY A 37 0.10 -22.88 6.24
N THR A 38 -0.36 -24.08 5.88
CA THR A 38 -0.09 -24.72 4.58
C THR A 38 -0.79 -24.00 3.44
N THR A 39 -1.99 -23.48 3.67
CA THR A 39 -2.79 -22.77 2.66
C THR A 39 -2.05 -21.54 2.14
N ARG A 40 -1.52 -20.70 3.04
CA ARG A 40 -0.65 -19.57 2.68
C ARG A 40 0.60 -20.02 1.93
N ARG A 41 1.25 -21.13 2.35
CA ARG A 41 2.45 -21.65 1.67
C ARG A 41 2.14 -22.12 0.24
N ASN A 42 1.01 -22.79 0.03
CA ASN A 42 0.58 -23.29 -1.28
C ASN A 42 0.41 -22.18 -2.33
N LEU A 43 0.03 -20.96 -1.89
CA LEU A 43 -0.03 -19.78 -2.77
C LEU A 43 1.33 -19.44 -3.38
N PHE A 44 2.43 -19.74 -2.68
CA PHE A 44 3.78 -19.46 -3.16
C PHE A 44 4.45 -20.67 -3.80
N SER A 45 4.07 -21.89 -3.41
CA SER A 45 4.62 -23.15 -3.97
C SER A 45 4.18 -23.42 -5.41
N SER A 46 3.00 -22.93 -5.82
CA SER A 46 2.45 -23.16 -7.16
C SER A 46 3.23 -22.45 -8.29
N ARG A 47 4.32 -21.73 -7.97
CA ARG A 47 5.27 -21.12 -8.92
C ARG A 47 6.29 -22.10 -9.49
N GLY A 48 6.30 -23.35 -9.01
CA GLY A 48 7.07 -24.43 -9.58
C GLY A 48 6.43 -24.93 -10.87
N HIS A 49 6.72 -24.24 -11.98
CA HIS A 49 6.76 -24.76 -13.35
C HIS A 49 6.18 -26.17 -13.50
N ALA A 50 4.95 -26.28 -13.99
CA ALA A 50 4.50 -27.55 -14.55
C ALA A 50 5.54 -27.97 -15.62
N PRO A 51 6.25 -29.09 -15.44
CA PRO A 51 7.28 -29.50 -16.39
C PRO A 51 6.60 -29.83 -17.72
N GLY A 52 6.84 -29.01 -18.76
CA GLY A 52 6.32 -29.22 -20.11
C GLY A 52 5.33 -28.17 -20.62
N GLY A 53 4.92 -27.20 -19.82
CA GLY A 53 4.07 -26.10 -20.29
C GLY A 53 4.87 -25.00 -20.98
N MET A 54 4.92 -25.03 -22.32
CA MET A 54 5.32 -23.85 -23.12
C MET A 54 4.24 -22.77 -22.99
N GLY A 55 4.37 -21.90 -21.99
CA GLY A 55 3.48 -20.75 -21.81
C GLY A 55 3.66 -20.12 -20.44
N GLY A 56 4.30 -18.95 -20.40
CA GLY A 56 4.76 -18.28 -19.18
C GLY A 56 3.68 -18.18 -18.10
N GLY A 57 3.84 -18.97 -17.04
CA GLY A 57 3.05 -18.82 -15.83
C GLY A 57 3.27 -17.43 -15.26
N THR A 58 2.29 -16.54 -15.43
CA THR A 58 2.32 -15.20 -14.87
C THR A 58 2.48 -15.31 -13.37
N VAL A 59 3.54 -14.71 -12.83
CA VAL A 59 3.77 -14.64 -11.39
C VAL A 59 2.57 -13.93 -10.77
N SER A 60 1.80 -14.63 -9.93
CA SER A 60 0.65 -13.99 -9.28
C SER A 60 1.17 -12.86 -8.37
N VAL A 61 0.71 -11.66 -8.63
CA VAL A 61 1.13 -10.43 -7.95
C VAL A 61 0.42 -10.29 -6.61
N LEU A 62 -0.86 -10.68 -6.53
CA LEU A 62 -1.67 -10.44 -5.33
C LEU A 62 -1.12 -11.14 -4.07
N PRO A 63 -0.73 -12.44 -4.08
CA PRO A 63 -0.12 -13.05 -2.89
C PRO A 63 1.16 -12.35 -2.43
N ALA A 64 1.95 -11.80 -3.36
CA ALA A 64 3.16 -11.05 -3.02
C ALA A 64 2.83 -9.69 -2.39
N VAL A 65 1.78 -9.02 -2.88
CA VAL A 65 1.25 -7.77 -2.32
C VAL A 65 0.71 -7.99 -0.91
N LEU A 66 -0.08 -9.04 -0.68
CA LEU A 66 -0.57 -9.38 0.66
C LEU A 66 0.57 -9.68 1.63
N ASP A 67 1.62 -10.36 1.17
CA ASP A 67 2.82 -10.62 1.97
C ASP A 67 3.63 -9.37 2.28
N GLY A 68 3.74 -8.45 1.32
CA GLY A 68 4.33 -7.13 1.54
C GLY A 68 3.53 -6.28 2.53
N LEU A 69 2.20 -6.34 2.45
CA LEU A 69 1.31 -5.63 3.36
C LEU A 69 1.37 -6.18 4.78
N ALA A 70 1.31 -7.50 4.95
CA ALA A 70 1.46 -8.13 6.26
C ALA A 70 2.81 -7.75 6.90
N TYR A 71 3.88 -7.72 6.11
CA TYR A 71 5.21 -7.32 6.57
C TYR A 71 5.30 -5.83 6.97
N ALA A 72 4.61 -4.94 6.24
CA ALA A 72 4.59 -3.51 6.51
C ALA A 72 3.45 -3.05 7.44
N ALA A 73 2.61 -3.99 7.94
CA ALA A 73 1.37 -3.68 8.64
C ALA A 73 1.57 -2.75 9.84
N GLU A 74 2.61 -2.99 10.65
CA GLU A 74 2.87 -2.20 11.85
C GLU A 74 3.30 -0.76 11.53
N ALA A 75 4.10 -0.58 10.47
CA ALA A 75 4.50 0.75 10.00
C ALA A 75 3.30 1.51 9.41
N ILE A 76 2.42 0.82 8.67
CA ILE A 76 1.18 1.42 8.15
C ILE A 76 0.24 1.81 9.30
N LYS A 77 0.04 0.94 10.29
CA LYS A 77 -0.79 1.25 11.47
C LYS A 77 -0.22 2.41 12.28
N SER A 78 1.09 2.45 12.47
CA SER A 78 1.78 3.57 13.14
C SER A 78 1.56 4.88 12.39
N ALA A 79 1.63 4.86 11.05
CA ALA A 79 1.34 6.02 10.23
C ALA A 79 -0.13 6.45 10.34
N LEU A 80 -1.08 5.52 10.29
CA LEU A 80 -2.52 5.79 10.44
C LEU A 80 -2.89 6.35 11.82
N ALA A 81 -2.14 5.98 12.86
CA ALA A 81 -2.33 6.48 14.22
C ALA A 81 -1.73 7.89 14.43
N SER A 82 -0.93 8.41 13.49
CA SER A 82 -0.33 9.75 13.61
C SER A 82 -1.39 10.85 13.41
N PRO A 83 -1.60 11.72 14.41
CA PRO A 83 -2.49 12.87 14.26
C PRO A 83 -2.00 13.84 13.19
N GLU A 84 -0.68 14.00 13.03
CA GLU A 84 -0.11 14.92 12.04
C GLU A 84 -0.40 14.47 10.61
N LEU A 85 -0.35 13.15 10.35
CA LEU A 85 -0.71 12.60 9.04
C LEU A 85 -2.20 12.84 8.73
N SER A 86 -3.08 12.61 9.70
CA SER A 86 -4.53 12.85 9.55
C SER A 86 -4.81 14.32 9.23
N ASN A 87 -4.15 15.24 9.93
CA ASN A 87 -4.27 16.67 9.65
C ASN A 87 -3.77 17.04 8.24
N MET A 88 -2.64 16.46 7.82
CA MET A 88 -2.08 16.69 6.48
C MET A 88 -2.99 16.17 5.37
N LEU A 89 -3.55 14.97 5.54
CA LEU A 89 -4.49 14.37 4.59
C LEU A 89 -5.79 15.18 4.52
N SER A 90 -6.30 15.65 5.65
CA SER A 90 -7.47 16.53 5.72
C SER A 90 -7.22 17.85 4.97
N ALA A 91 -6.07 18.49 5.21
CA ALA A 91 -5.70 19.71 4.51
C ALA A 91 -5.53 19.49 2.99
N ALA A 92 -4.89 18.39 2.59
CA ALA A 92 -4.75 18.03 1.18
C ALA A 92 -6.10 17.74 0.51
N GLY A 93 -6.99 17.02 1.21
CA GLY A 93 -8.35 16.74 0.76
C GLY A 93 -9.16 18.02 0.56
N LEU A 94 -9.10 18.97 1.50
CA LEU A 94 -9.74 20.28 1.38
C LEU A 94 -9.19 21.07 0.19
N LEU A 95 -7.86 21.10 -0.01
CA LEU A 95 -7.24 21.78 -1.15
C LEU A 95 -7.66 21.14 -2.49
N LEU A 96 -7.74 19.81 -2.55
CA LEU A 96 -8.22 19.09 -3.74
C LEU A 96 -9.71 19.35 -3.99
N GLY A 97 -10.54 19.37 -2.95
CA GLY A 97 -11.96 19.70 -3.03
C GLY A 97 -12.21 21.12 -3.57
N LEU A 98 -11.47 22.11 -3.06
CA LEU A 98 -11.52 23.49 -3.56
C LEU A 98 -11.10 23.58 -5.02
N ARG A 99 -10.11 22.80 -5.45
CA ARG A 99 -9.66 22.75 -6.85
C ARG A 99 -10.71 22.10 -7.77
N ALA A 100 -11.38 21.04 -7.31
CA ALA A 100 -12.45 20.39 -8.04
C ALA A 100 -13.65 21.32 -8.22
N GLN A 101 -14.10 21.97 -7.14
CA GLN A 101 -15.22 22.93 -7.16
C GLN A 101 -14.96 24.11 -8.11
N ARG A 102 -13.71 24.61 -8.16
CA ARG A 102 -13.33 25.67 -9.11
C ARG A 102 -13.43 25.21 -10.56
N SER A 103 -13.06 23.96 -10.84
CA SER A 103 -13.12 23.39 -12.19
C SER A 103 -14.57 23.20 -12.67
N GLU A 104 -15.48 22.84 -11.77
CA GLU A 104 -16.92 22.73 -12.06
C GLU A 104 -17.58 24.10 -12.26
N SER A 105 -17.23 25.08 -11.43
CA SER A 105 -17.74 26.45 -11.56
C SER A 105 -17.36 27.08 -12.91
N SER A 106 -16.15 26.80 -13.42
CA SER A 106 -15.71 27.25 -14.75
C SER A 106 -16.48 26.57 -15.89
N ARG A 107 -16.92 25.31 -15.72
CA ARG A 107 -17.75 24.61 -16.73
C ARG A 107 -19.16 25.19 -16.79
N HIS A 108 -19.79 25.43 -15.64
CA HIS A 108 -21.11 26.06 -15.60
C HIS A 108 -21.13 27.49 -16.15
N ALA A 109 -20.05 28.26 -15.96
CA ALA A 109 -19.95 29.61 -16.52
C ALA A 109 -19.87 29.64 -18.06
N LEU A 110 -19.30 28.60 -18.68
CA LEU A 110 -19.20 28.47 -20.14
C LEU A 110 -20.51 27.96 -20.78
N GLU A 111 -21.26 27.12 -20.06
CA GLU A 111 -22.56 26.58 -20.53
C GLU A 111 -23.72 27.60 -20.37
N GLY A 112 -23.59 28.56 -19.45
CA GLY A 112 -24.54 29.67 -19.27
C GLY A 112 -24.39 30.83 -20.26
N SER A 113 -23.45 30.77 -21.20
CA SER A 113 -23.17 31.84 -22.18
C SER A 113 -23.46 31.41 -23.62
N ASP A 114 -24.63 30.81 -23.86
CA ASP A 114 -25.18 30.67 -25.22
C ASP A 114 -26.20 31.80 -25.48
N PRO A 115 -25.79 32.91 -26.12
CA PRO A 115 -26.73 33.90 -26.63
C PRO A 115 -27.26 33.43 -27.99
N ALA A 116 -28.57 33.27 -28.05
CA ALA A 116 -29.40 33.28 -29.25
C ALA A 116 -29.55 31.97 -30.04
N SER A 117 -30.73 31.36 -29.88
CA SER A 117 -31.55 31.07 -31.06
C SER A 117 -33.05 31.15 -30.75
N PRO A 118 -33.88 31.44 -31.77
CA PRO A 118 -34.97 32.40 -31.66
C PRO A 118 -36.33 31.73 -31.46
N ARG A 119 -37.25 32.57 -30.97
CA ARG A 119 -38.71 32.48 -31.08
C ARG A 119 -39.23 31.55 -32.19
N HIS A 120 -40.05 30.55 -31.83
CA HIS A 120 -41.26 30.24 -32.57
C HIS A 120 -42.27 29.40 -31.76
N ALA A 121 -43.52 29.90 -31.74
CA ALA A 121 -44.82 29.24 -31.55
C ALA A 121 -45.00 28.39 -30.26
N VAL A 122 -45.74 28.86 -29.25
CA VAL A 122 -47.22 28.85 -29.19
C VAL A 122 -47.78 27.51 -29.65
N ASP A 123 -47.95 26.58 -28.72
CA ASP A 123 -49.19 25.81 -28.65
C ASP A 123 -49.53 25.50 -27.20
N GLY A 124 -50.80 25.75 -26.85
CA GLY A 124 -51.30 25.72 -25.49
C GLY A 124 -51.50 24.31 -24.98
N ARG A 125 -51.21 24.10 -23.68
CA ARG A 125 -51.90 23.14 -22.83
C ARG A 125 -51.63 23.43 -21.36
N ASP A 126 -52.70 23.31 -20.60
CA ASP A 126 -52.91 23.77 -19.24
C ASP A 126 -51.99 23.15 -18.17
N PRO A 127 -51.73 23.87 -17.06
CA PRO A 127 -51.00 23.38 -15.91
C PRO A 127 -51.91 22.70 -14.87
N VAL A 128 -51.67 21.42 -14.60
CA VAL A 128 -52.20 20.73 -13.41
C VAL A 128 -51.16 20.80 -12.30
N LEU A 129 -51.46 21.62 -11.29
CA LEU A 129 -50.80 21.64 -9.98
C LEU A 129 -51.08 20.33 -9.22
N PRO A 130 -50.10 19.85 -8.44
CA PRO A 130 -50.41 19.36 -7.11
C PRO A 130 -49.73 20.23 -6.05
N ARG A 131 -50.60 20.95 -5.36
CA ARG A 131 -50.47 21.51 -4.02
C ARG A 131 -50.56 20.36 -3.02
N HIS A 132 -49.66 20.26 -2.03
CA HIS A 132 -49.88 19.76 -0.67
C HIS A 132 -48.52 19.81 0.07
N ALA A 133 -48.36 20.72 1.04
CA ALA A 133 -48.76 20.61 2.47
C ALA A 133 -47.62 19.92 3.25
N ASP A 134 -46.98 20.53 4.25
CA ASP A 134 -47.47 21.09 5.52
C ASP A 134 -46.88 20.23 6.66
N GLY A 135 -46.46 20.87 7.76
CA GLY A 135 -46.41 20.23 9.08
C GLY A 135 -45.06 19.84 9.70
N GLY A 136 -44.76 20.44 10.87
CA GLY A 136 -43.94 19.89 11.96
C GLY A 136 -42.63 20.66 12.18
N ASP A 137 -42.53 21.69 13.02
CA ASP A 137 -42.92 21.84 14.42
C ASP A 137 -42.44 20.69 15.32
N GLY A 138 -41.47 20.95 16.20
CA GLY A 138 -41.14 20.02 17.29
C GLY A 138 -39.78 20.15 17.96
N ALA A 139 -39.74 20.97 19.01
CA ALA A 139 -39.06 20.72 20.29
C ALA A 139 -37.53 20.91 20.43
N ASP A 140 -37.18 22.06 21.01
CA ASP A 140 -36.19 22.18 22.08
C ASP A 140 -36.56 21.27 23.27
N PRO A 141 -35.56 20.74 24.00
CA PRO A 141 -35.59 21.00 25.43
C PRO A 141 -34.23 21.37 26.02
N ASP A 142 -34.31 22.41 26.86
CA ASP A 142 -33.42 22.74 27.97
C ASP A 142 -32.97 21.51 28.76
N ALA A 143 -31.66 21.48 29.07
CA ALA A 143 -31.17 20.78 30.26
C ALA A 143 -30.04 21.61 30.89
N SER A 144 -30.47 22.50 31.79
CA SER A 144 -29.66 23.07 32.86
C SER A 144 -29.44 22.03 33.97
N GLY A 145 -28.25 22.04 34.59
CA GLY A 145 -27.87 21.23 35.76
C GLY A 145 -26.34 21.20 35.90
N ASP A 146 -25.72 22.24 36.45
CA ASP A 146 -25.56 22.53 37.89
C ASP A 146 -24.60 21.54 38.60
N ALA A 147 -23.38 22.00 38.89
CA ALA A 147 -22.62 21.70 40.12
C ALA A 147 -21.20 22.33 40.12
N PRO A 148 -20.93 23.32 40.99
CA PRO A 148 -19.58 23.72 41.39
C PRO A 148 -19.16 22.98 42.68
N GLY A 149 -18.34 21.93 42.55
CA GLY A 149 -17.79 21.16 43.67
C GLY A 149 -16.28 21.36 43.81
N ARG A 150 -15.87 22.49 44.42
CA ARG A 150 -14.47 22.85 44.69
C ARG A 150 -14.14 22.46 46.14
N THR A 151 -13.51 21.30 46.33
CA THR A 151 -12.76 20.91 47.54
C THR A 151 -11.45 20.32 47.06
N GLY A 152 -10.30 20.98 47.17
CA GLY A 152 -9.68 21.28 48.46
C GLY A 152 -8.93 20.04 48.96
N GLN A 153 -8.00 19.50 48.17
CA GLN A 153 -7.09 18.45 48.63
C GLN A 153 -5.65 18.90 48.35
N MET A 154 -5.05 19.52 49.37
CA MET A 154 -3.62 19.68 49.49
C MET A 154 -3.02 18.29 49.71
N HIS A 155 -2.47 17.69 48.66
CA HIS A 155 -1.65 16.49 48.77
C HIS A 155 -0.23 16.84 48.31
N SER A 156 0.72 16.44 49.14
CA SER A 156 2.13 16.83 49.14
C SER A 156 2.83 16.62 47.78
N PRO A 157 3.73 17.53 47.38
CA PRO A 157 4.57 17.34 46.21
C PRO A 157 5.82 16.55 46.60
N ASP A 158 5.91 15.30 46.15
CA ASP A 158 7.12 14.47 46.20
C ASP A 158 6.94 13.26 45.29
N PRO A 159 7.98 12.71 44.65
CA PRO A 159 9.06 13.32 43.89
C PRO A 159 8.85 13.09 42.37
N ASP A 160 9.41 13.98 41.53
CA ASP A 160 9.41 13.90 40.05
C ASP A 160 9.70 12.48 39.53
N PRO A 161 8.70 11.73 39.03
CA PRO A 161 8.95 10.54 38.27
C PRO A 161 9.33 11.00 36.87
N THR A 162 10.64 10.97 36.61
CA THR A 162 11.24 10.68 35.30
C THR A 162 10.51 11.32 34.14
N THR A 163 11.02 12.48 33.71
CA THR A 163 10.85 13.05 32.37
C THR A 163 10.69 11.93 31.37
N ASP A 164 9.42 11.66 31.05
CA ASP A 164 9.04 10.55 30.20
C ASP A 164 9.75 10.83 28.87
N ASP A 165 10.49 9.82 28.44
CA ASP A 165 11.43 9.83 27.35
C ASP A 165 10.62 10.11 26.08
N THR A 166 10.30 11.40 25.87
CA THR A 166 9.53 11.93 24.76
C THR A 166 10.47 11.87 23.58
N ARG A 167 10.73 10.63 23.13
CA ARG A 167 11.39 10.38 21.87
C ARG A 167 10.63 11.21 20.86
N PRO A 168 11.32 12.09 20.12
CA PRO A 168 10.68 12.90 19.11
C PRO A 168 9.89 11.93 18.22
N SER A 169 8.56 12.07 18.27
CA SER A 169 7.64 11.33 17.43
C SER A 169 8.21 11.39 16.01
N SER A 170 8.66 10.25 15.50
CA SER A 170 9.26 10.17 14.18
C SER A 170 8.26 10.76 13.20
N ALA A 171 8.67 11.84 12.50
CA ALA A 171 7.76 12.62 11.66
C ALA A 171 6.92 11.67 10.78
N PRO A 172 5.60 11.87 10.66
CA PRO A 172 4.66 10.94 9.99
C PRO A 172 5.16 10.45 8.63
N THR A 173 5.79 11.35 7.88
CA THR A 173 6.41 11.07 6.57
C THR A 173 7.43 9.94 6.62
N THR A 174 8.19 9.82 7.71
CA THR A 174 9.20 8.77 7.90
C THR A 174 8.59 7.39 8.08
N GLU A 175 7.45 7.26 8.77
CA GLU A 175 6.74 5.98 8.92
C GLU A 175 6.10 5.53 7.61
N VAL A 176 5.51 6.46 6.85
CA VAL A 176 4.98 6.17 5.52
C VAL A 176 6.07 5.70 4.57
N MET A 177 7.22 6.39 4.55
CA MET A 177 8.38 5.98 3.75
C MET A 177 8.91 4.61 4.19
N ARG A 178 8.99 4.36 5.51
CA ARG A 178 9.41 3.07 6.05
C ARG A 178 8.47 1.95 5.61
N ALA A 179 7.16 2.15 5.71
CA ALA A 179 6.16 1.18 5.25
C ALA A 179 6.32 0.84 3.76
N ALA A 180 6.43 1.87 2.90
CA ALA A 180 6.61 1.67 1.46
C ALA A 180 7.92 0.94 1.12
N LEU A 181 9.03 1.27 1.80
CA LEU A 181 10.32 0.61 1.61
C LEU A 181 10.31 -0.85 2.08
N GLN A 182 9.67 -1.14 3.22
CA GLN A 182 9.51 -2.50 3.73
C GLN A 182 8.67 -3.35 2.77
N MET A 183 7.55 -2.81 2.29
CA MET A 183 6.70 -3.47 1.31
C MET A 183 7.45 -3.74 0.01
N SER A 184 8.15 -2.75 -0.56
CA SER A 184 8.96 -2.92 -1.77
C SER A 184 10.05 -3.97 -1.60
N GLY A 185 10.81 -3.91 -0.51
CA GLY A 185 11.85 -4.91 -0.20
C GLY A 185 11.28 -6.33 -0.17
N ARG A 186 10.06 -6.49 0.36
CA ARG A 186 9.38 -7.78 0.39
C ARG A 186 8.89 -8.23 -0.99
N LEU A 187 8.32 -7.32 -1.79
CA LEU A 187 7.90 -7.62 -3.17
C LEU A 187 9.08 -8.07 -4.05
N ARG A 188 10.23 -7.40 -3.92
CA ARG A 188 11.48 -7.78 -4.61
C ARG A 188 11.97 -9.17 -4.19
N ALA A 189 11.91 -9.48 -2.89
CA ALA A 189 12.23 -10.82 -2.39
C ALA A 189 11.28 -11.91 -2.93
N ARG A 190 10.10 -11.52 -3.44
CA ARG A 190 9.13 -12.41 -4.12
C ARG A 190 9.30 -12.48 -5.64
N GLY A 191 10.32 -11.82 -6.19
CA GLY A 191 10.69 -11.86 -7.60
C GLY A 191 10.03 -10.79 -8.48
N ILE A 192 9.37 -9.79 -7.88
CA ILE A 192 8.85 -8.63 -8.63
C ILE A 192 10.02 -7.73 -9.01
N GLU A 193 10.00 -7.20 -10.23
CA GLU A 193 11.04 -6.31 -10.75
C GLU A 193 11.17 -5.07 -9.83
N PRO A 194 12.39 -4.60 -9.48
CA PRO A 194 12.58 -3.52 -8.52
C PRO A 194 11.77 -2.24 -8.77
N SER A 195 11.72 -1.75 -10.01
CA SER A 195 10.99 -0.53 -10.35
C SER A 195 9.47 -0.71 -10.26
N GLU A 196 8.97 -1.91 -10.62
CA GLU A 196 7.58 -2.29 -10.46
C GLU A 196 7.19 -2.46 -9.00
N ALA A 197 8.05 -3.10 -8.19
CA ALA A 197 7.85 -3.27 -6.76
C ALA A 197 7.73 -1.93 -6.02
N ASP A 198 8.57 -0.95 -6.36
CA ASP A 198 8.50 0.40 -5.78
C ASP A 198 7.18 1.10 -6.13
N LYS A 199 6.77 1.04 -7.40
CA LYS A 199 5.51 1.64 -7.88
C LYS A 199 4.30 0.99 -7.20
N LEU A 200 4.29 -0.34 -7.10
CA LEU A 200 3.22 -1.09 -6.44
C LEU A 200 3.15 -0.76 -4.95
N ALA A 201 4.29 -0.78 -4.24
CA ALA A 201 4.34 -0.46 -2.82
C ALA A 201 3.86 0.97 -2.54
N ALA A 202 4.35 1.95 -3.30
CA ALA A 202 3.94 3.34 -3.16
C ALA A 202 2.44 3.52 -3.44
N ARG A 203 1.93 2.92 -4.53
CA ARG A 203 0.51 3.00 -4.90
C ARG A 203 -0.39 2.41 -3.83
N VAL A 204 -0.12 1.18 -3.39
CA VAL A 204 -0.97 0.51 -2.40
C VAL A 204 -0.92 1.23 -1.06
N THR A 205 0.27 1.65 -0.61
CA THR A 205 0.41 2.42 0.64
C THR A 205 -0.36 3.74 0.56
N ALA A 206 -0.24 4.49 -0.53
CA ALA A 206 -0.97 5.74 -0.72
C ALA A 206 -2.49 5.53 -0.71
N GLN A 207 -2.99 4.48 -1.37
CA GLN A 207 -4.43 4.16 -1.40
C GLN A 207 -4.98 3.73 -0.03
N LEU A 208 -4.19 3.02 0.78
CA LEU A 208 -4.56 2.67 2.14
C LEU A 208 -4.63 3.90 3.05
N LEU A 209 -3.66 4.80 2.95
CA LEU A 209 -3.61 6.02 3.75
C LEU A 209 -4.65 7.06 3.33
N ALA A 210 -5.05 7.08 2.07
CA ALA A 210 -6.08 7.99 1.56
C ALA A 210 -7.51 7.53 1.85
N HIS A 211 -7.70 6.39 2.53
CA HIS A 211 -9.03 5.88 2.85
C HIS A 211 -9.66 6.66 4.02
N ASP A 212 -10.95 6.98 3.91
CA ASP A 212 -11.66 7.83 4.87
C ASP A 212 -11.78 7.22 6.27
N ASP A 213 -11.74 5.88 6.36
CA ASP A 213 -11.79 5.14 7.62
C ASP A 213 -10.45 4.44 7.91
N PRO A 214 -9.56 5.05 8.70
CA PRO A 214 -8.27 4.46 9.07
C PRO A 214 -8.44 3.27 10.04
N ALA A 215 -9.52 3.23 10.82
CA ALA A 215 -9.80 2.11 11.72
C ALA A 215 -10.21 0.85 10.94
N GLU A 216 -10.96 1.00 9.84
CA GLU A 216 -11.29 -0.11 8.94
C GLU A 216 -10.02 -0.70 8.29
N VAL A 217 -9.08 0.15 7.89
CA VAL A 217 -7.77 -0.27 7.33
C VAL A 217 -6.97 -1.03 8.38
N ALA A 218 -6.84 -0.49 9.60
CA ALA A 218 -6.11 -1.14 10.69
C ALA A 218 -6.71 -2.52 11.01
N ALA A 219 -8.05 -2.61 11.11
CA ALA A 219 -8.74 -3.85 11.40
C ALA A 219 -8.65 -4.89 10.26
N PHE A 220 -8.43 -4.45 9.01
CA PHE A 220 -8.09 -5.33 7.90
C PHE A 220 -6.66 -5.87 8.02
N LEU A 221 -5.69 -5.00 8.34
CA LEU A 221 -4.29 -5.40 8.54
C LEU A 221 -4.14 -6.38 9.70
N ASP A 222 -4.84 -6.15 10.81
CA ASP A 222 -4.85 -7.08 11.95
C ASP A 222 -5.43 -8.44 11.56
N ALA A 223 -6.54 -8.46 10.79
CA ALA A 223 -7.12 -9.70 10.29
C ALA A 223 -6.19 -10.44 9.30
N LEU A 224 -5.38 -9.71 8.54
CA LEU A 224 -4.42 -10.29 7.60
C LEU A 224 -3.24 -10.96 8.33
N VAL A 225 -2.81 -10.39 9.46
CA VAL A 225 -1.65 -10.83 10.26
C VAL A 225 -2.02 -11.83 11.36
N ALA A 226 -3.29 -11.92 11.76
CA ALA A 226 -3.75 -12.73 12.89
C ALA A 226 -3.23 -14.18 12.93
N GLU A 227 -3.19 -14.87 11.79
CA GLU A 227 -2.69 -16.26 11.68
C GLU A 227 -1.27 -16.36 11.11
N GLU A 228 -0.49 -15.27 11.13
CA GLU A 228 0.93 -15.38 10.86
C GLU A 228 1.58 -16.11 12.04
N PRO A 229 2.12 -17.34 11.85
CA PRO A 229 2.86 -17.99 12.91
C PRO A 229 4.00 -17.03 13.30
N PRO A 230 4.22 -16.77 14.61
CA PRO A 230 5.26 -15.87 15.06
C PRO A 230 6.53 -16.28 14.33
N GLN A 231 7.05 -15.38 13.48
CA GLN A 231 8.23 -15.70 12.68
C GLN A 231 9.23 -16.30 13.67
N PRO A 232 9.72 -17.53 13.44
CA PRO A 232 10.59 -18.19 14.39
C PRO A 232 11.73 -17.21 14.59
N ALA A 233 11.75 -16.58 15.78
CA ALA A 233 12.57 -15.41 16.06
C ALA A 233 13.93 -15.75 15.52
N VAL A 234 14.34 -15.11 14.41
CA VAL A 234 15.47 -15.57 13.60
C VAL A 234 16.63 -15.65 14.56
N ARG A 235 16.91 -16.86 15.03
CA ARG A 235 17.60 -17.09 16.28
C ARG A 235 19.06 -16.90 15.95
N GLY A 236 19.49 -15.65 15.97
CA GLY A 236 20.84 -15.24 15.66
C GLY A 236 21.39 -15.96 14.43
N ALA A 237 20.79 -15.75 13.26
CA ALA A 237 21.63 -15.69 12.06
C ALA A 237 22.48 -14.42 12.18
N GLN A 238 23.39 -14.44 13.15
CA GLN A 238 24.61 -13.67 13.12
C GLN A 238 25.09 -13.75 11.67
N PRO A 239 25.40 -12.63 11.02
CA PRO A 239 26.16 -12.69 9.80
C PRO A 239 27.39 -13.51 10.16
N ARG A 240 27.48 -14.73 9.63
CA ARG A 240 28.71 -15.50 9.65
C ARG A 240 29.71 -14.65 8.89
N ARG A 241 30.40 -13.76 9.63
CA ARG A 241 31.65 -13.09 9.28
C ARG A 241 32.78 -14.12 9.14
N THR A 242 32.49 -15.31 8.62
CA THR A 242 33.47 -16.31 8.22
C THR A 242 33.57 -16.23 6.71
N GLY A 243 34.43 -15.32 6.24
CA GLY A 243 34.72 -15.19 4.81
C GLY A 243 35.80 -14.19 4.43
N LEU A 244 36.09 -13.16 5.24
CA LEU A 244 37.13 -12.18 4.89
C LEU A 244 38.54 -12.53 5.42
N HIS A 245 38.70 -13.56 6.25
CA HIS A 245 40.02 -14.03 6.68
C HIS A 245 40.68 -15.04 5.72
N ARG A 246 40.07 -15.37 4.57
CA ARG A 246 40.68 -16.25 3.56
C ARG A 246 41.13 -15.54 2.27
N LEU A 247 41.29 -14.22 2.31
CA LEU A 247 42.06 -13.46 1.30
C LEU A 247 43.41 -12.95 1.83
N ALA A 248 43.78 -13.25 3.08
CA ALA A 248 45.12 -13.00 3.61
C ALA A 248 46.10 -14.20 3.43
N ALA A 249 45.65 -15.31 2.84
CA ALA A 249 46.49 -16.48 2.54
C ALA A 249 46.67 -16.77 1.03
N ALA A 250 46.26 -15.84 0.17
CA ALA A 250 46.49 -15.91 -1.28
C ALA A 250 47.22 -14.67 -1.82
N ALA A 251 47.85 -13.89 -0.94
CA ALA A 251 48.63 -12.69 -1.30
C ALA A 251 50.15 -12.82 -1.07
N SER A 252 50.65 -13.99 -0.62
CA SER A 252 52.09 -14.24 -0.44
C SER A 252 52.73 -15.12 -1.53
N GLY A 253 52.01 -15.41 -2.62
CA GLY A 253 52.51 -16.26 -3.72
C GLY A 253 52.73 -15.55 -5.06
N LEU A 254 52.67 -14.22 -5.11
CA LEU A 254 52.59 -13.44 -6.37
C LEU A 254 53.79 -12.51 -6.63
N LEU A 255 54.98 -12.89 -6.15
CA LEU A 255 56.24 -12.21 -6.48
C LEU A 255 57.30 -13.13 -7.11
N SER A 256 56.87 -14.18 -7.82
CA SER A 256 57.80 -15.00 -8.61
C SER A 256 57.16 -15.51 -9.89
N ARG A 257 56.92 -14.63 -10.85
CA ARG A 257 57.06 -14.94 -12.30
C ARG A 257 56.99 -13.66 -13.14
N VAL A 258 58.12 -12.98 -13.12
CA VAL A 258 58.56 -12.15 -14.24
C VAL A 258 58.68 -13.03 -15.49
N GLY A 259 58.11 -12.58 -16.60
CA GLY A 259 58.57 -12.91 -17.95
C GLY A 259 57.87 -14.08 -18.65
N ARG A 260 56.83 -13.78 -19.44
CA ARG A 260 56.73 -14.37 -20.79
C ARG A 260 55.88 -13.50 -21.73
N PRO A 261 56.43 -13.04 -22.87
CA PRO A 261 55.67 -12.29 -23.86
C PRO A 261 54.71 -13.24 -24.60
N ARG A 262 53.44 -12.86 -24.70
CA ARG A 262 52.43 -13.58 -25.49
C ARG A 262 52.39 -12.97 -26.88
N THR A 263 52.80 -13.78 -27.86
CA THR A 263 52.68 -13.55 -29.28
C THR A 263 51.19 -13.48 -29.69
N THR A 264 50.86 -12.43 -30.42
CA THR A 264 49.61 -12.23 -31.14
C THR A 264 49.52 -13.23 -32.30
N GLY A 265 48.58 -14.18 -32.22
CA GLY A 265 48.21 -15.06 -33.32
C GLY A 265 46.89 -14.61 -33.95
N PRO A 266 46.77 -14.53 -35.29
CA PRO A 266 45.54 -14.14 -35.97
C PRO A 266 44.51 -15.28 -35.90
N ARG A 267 43.25 -14.93 -35.60
CA ARG A 267 42.13 -15.87 -35.56
C ARG A 267 41.54 -16.02 -36.97
N PRO A 268 41.38 -17.24 -37.50
CA PRO A 268 40.80 -17.48 -38.82
C PRO A 268 39.27 -17.38 -38.78
N SER A 269 38.71 -16.84 -39.86
CA SER A 269 37.29 -16.86 -40.20
C SER A 269 36.89 -18.22 -40.79
N PRO A 270 35.77 -18.81 -40.38
CA PRO A 270 34.94 -19.67 -41.22
C PRO A 270 33.68 -18.88 -41.62
N GLY A 271 33.33 -18.73 -42.89
CA GLY A 271 33.22 -19.81 -43.86
C GLY A 271 31.76 -19.82 -44.28
N SER A 272 31.47 -19.05 -45.32
CA SER A 272 30.25 -19.12 -46.11
C SER A 272 30.17 -20.48 -46.79
N ASP A 273 29.06 -21.21 -46.60
CA ASP A 273 28.62 -22.24 -47.55
C ASP A 273 27.11 -22.13 -47.69
N GLY A 274 26.69 -21.90 -48.93
CA GLY A 274 25.30 -21.91 -49.35
C GLY A 274 24.80 -23.31 -49.61
N THR A 275 23.48 -23.48 -49.66
CA THR A 275 22.88 -24.58 -50.41
C THR A 275 21.51 -24.16 -50.91
N SER A 276 21.46 -23.87 -52.21
CA SER A 276 20.25 -23.92 -53.03
C SER A 276 19.85 -25.37 -53.24
N HIS A 277 18.58 -25.69 -53.02
CA HIS A 277 17.77 -26.75 -53.66
C HIS A 277 16.34 -26.49 -53.20
N GLY A 278 15.28 -26.48 -54.01
CA GLY A 278 15.04 -26.66 -55.43
C GLY A 278 13.54 -26.41 -55.64
#